data_AF-A0A1L7BET3-F1
#
_entry.id   AF-A0A1L7BET3-F1
#
_cell.length_a   1.000
_cell.length_b   1.000
_cell.length_c   1.000
_cell.angle_alpha   90.00
_cell.angle_beta   90.00
_cell.angle_gamma   90.00
#
_symmetry.space_group_name_H-M   'P 1'
#
loop_
_entity.id
_entity.type
_entity.pdbx_description
1 polymer ?
#
loop_
_entity_poly.entity_id
_entity_poly.type
_entity_poly.pdbx_seq_one_letter_code
_entity_poly.pdbx_strand_id
1 'polypeptide(L)'
;MGLKVWKEELSVKCKNGIAFLLSASVVWGVMLVILLSPFSLETKNSLILWSTALLFPLAMFFSKIFKAQWKIDDNPLSILGFYLNIAQLIYYPIVIWAMIKRPEEMIIFLAMITSAHFFPYGWYYGTKIFMVMSVFMSVSILLVSLKLALDTLWVVPAVMIAFLIVLVILLYKDYKKKEA
;
A
#
# COMPACT_ATOMS: atom_id res chain seq x y z
N MET A 1 -26.25 -5.10 15.29
CA MET A 1 -25.14 -5.90 14.72
C MET A 1 -23.87 -5.53 15.48
N GLY A 2 -23.05 -6.50 15.89
CA GLY A 2 -21.86 -6.23 16.72
C GLY A 2 -20.64 -5.79 15.89
N LEU A 3 -19.69 -5.08 16.52
CA LEU A 3 -18.46 -4.59 15.89
C LEU A 3 -17.69 -5.66 15.11
N LYS A 4 -17.61 -6.88 15.65
CA LYS A 4 -16.95 -8.02 15.00
C LYS A 4 -17.61 -8.35 13.66
N VAL A 5 -18.94 -8.39 13.63
CA VAL A 5 -19.72 -8.75 12.44
C VAL A 5 -19.55 -7.69 11.34
N TRP A 6 -19.54 -6.40 11.70
CA TRP A 6 -19.28 -5.34 10.72
C TRP A 6 -17.89 -5.43 10.08
N LYS A 7 -16.87 -5.79 10.86
CA LYS A 7 -15.50 -5.97 10.35
C LYS A 7 -15.37 -7.19 9.46
N GLU A 8 -15.99 -8.30 9.83
CA GLU A 8 -16.01 -9.52 9.02
C GLU A 8 -16.77 -9.30 7.71
N GLU A 9 -17.89 -8.58 7.74
CA GLU A 9 -18.61 -8.17 6.54
C GLU A 9 -17.73 -7.33 5.60
N LEU A 10 -17.03 -6.32 6.13
CA LEU A 10 -16.06 -5.54 5.36
C LEU A 10 -14.96 -6.41 4.76
N SER A 11 -14.42 -7.34 5.55
CA SER A 11 -13.37 -8.27 5.13
C SER A 11 -13.80 -9.12 3.94
N VAL A 12 -15.02 -9.67 3.97
CA VAL A 12 -15.56 -10.52 2.90
C VAL A 12 -15.99 -9.69 1.69
N LYS A 13 -16.83 -8.66 1.87
CA LYS A 13 -17.39 -7.87 0.75
C LYS A 13 -16.32 -7.03 0.04
N CYS A 14 -15.36 -6.47 0.77
CA CYS A 14 -14.22 -5.74 0.18
C CYS A 14 -13.04 -6.65 -0.18
N LYS A 15 -13.13 -7.96 0.10
CA LYS A 15 -12.06 -8.95 -0.13
C LYS A 15 -10.73 -8.50 0.48
N ASN A 16 -10.76 -8.04 1.72
CA ASN A 16 -9.61 -7.50 2.44
C ASN A 16 -8.82 -6.39 1.69
N GLY A 17 -9.45 -5.69 0.74
CA GLY A 17 -8.79 -4.63 -0.02
C GLY A 17 -7.78 -5.13 -1.07
N ILE A 18 -7.85 -6.40 -1.49
CA ILE A 18 -6.92 -6.99 -2.48
C ILE A 18 -6.82 -6.16 -3.77
N ALA A 19 -7.92 -5.56 -4.23
CA ALA A 19 -7.90 -4.71 -5.41
C ALA A 19 -6.93 -3.52 -5.27
N PHE A 20 -6.93 -2.85 -4.10
CA PHE A 20 -6.02 -1.74 -3.81
C PHE A 20 -4.57 -2.20 -3.69
N LEU A 21 -4.33 -3.38 -3.10
CA LEU A 21 -2.98 -3.93 -2.98
C LEU A 21 -2.39 -4.32 -4.33
N LEU A 22 -3.19 -4.91 -5.22
CA LEU A 22 -2.76 -5.20 -6.60
C LEU A 22 -2.49 -3.91 -7.38
N SER A 23 -3.30 -2.87 -7.22
CA SER A 23 -3.01 -1.54 -7.76
C SER A 23 -1.70 -1.00 -7.25
N ALA A 24 -1.45 -1.10 -5.94
CA ALA A 24 -0.19 -0.68 -5.36
C ALA A 24 0.98 -1.45 -5.98
N SER A 25 0.88 -2.78 -6.16
CA SER A 25 1.93 -3.57 -6.83
C SER A 25 2.24 -3.06 -8.24
N VAL A 26 1.22 -2.68 -9.02
CA VAL A 26 1.42 -2.09 -10.36
C VAL A 26 2.11 -0.72 -10.25
N VAL A 27 1.66 0.15 -9.35
CA VAL A 27 2.26 1.47 -9.13
C VAL A 27 3.73 1.36 -8.70
N TRP A 28 4.05 0.44 -7.79
CA TRP A 28 5.44 0.17 -7.39
C TRP A 28 6.26 -0.44 -8.54
N GLY A 29 5.64 -1.22 -9.43
CA GLY A 29 6.26 -1.64 -10.71
C GLY A 29 6.60 -0.48 -11.62
N VAL A 30 5.72 0.51 -11.75
CA VAL A 30 6.01 1.74 -12.49
C VAL A 30 7.17 2.51 -11.85
N MET A 31 7.19 2.64 -10.52
CA MET A 31 8.29 3.28 -9.79
C MET A 31 9.63 2.56 -10.00
N LEU A 32 9.64 1.22 -10.04
CA LEU A 32 10.83 0.43 -10.35
C LEU A 32 11.35 0.77 -11.76
N VAL A 33 10.48 0.78 -12.77
CA VAL A 33 10.85 1.15 -14.15
C VAL A 33 11.40 2.58 -14.21
N ILE A 34 10.78 3.53 -13.49
CA ILE A 34 11.26 4.91 -13.41
C ILE A 34 12.67 4.96 -12.80
N LEU A 35 12.94 4.25 -11.71
CA LEU A 35 14.27 4.26 -11.09
C LEU A 35 15.36 3.66 -11.98
N LEU A 36 15.03 2.64 -12.77
CA LEU A 36 15.95 2.00 -13.72
C LEU A 36 16.14 2.80 -15.02
N SER A 37 15.30 3.81 -15.28
CA SER A 37 15.42 4.66 -16.46
C SER A 37 16.66 5.56 -16.43
N PRO A 38 17.14 6.08 -17.58
CA PRO A 38 18.26 7.02 -17.63
C PRO A 38 17.87 8.47 -17.28
N PHE A 39 16.68 8.72 -16.74
CA PHE A 39 16.24 10.08 -16.40
C PHE A 39 17.04 10.69 -15.25
N SER A 40 17.04 12.02 -15.17
CA SER A 40 17.62 12.75 -14.03
C SER A 40 16.87 12.42 -12.74
N LEU A 41 17.54 12.57 -11.60
CA LEU A 41 16.95 12.31 -10.28
C LEU A 41 15.67 13.12 -10.03
N GLU A 42 15.68 14.39 -10.42
CA GLU A 42 14.52 15.29 -10.29
C GLU A 42 13.31 14.78 -11.09
N THR A 43 13.54 14.38 -12.35
CA THR A 43 12.51 13.81 -13.20
C THR A 43 12.00 12.49 -12.62
N LYS A 44 12.89 11.62 -12.13
CA LYS A 44 12.49 10.35 -11.48
C LYS A 44 11.59 10.59 -10.28
N ASN A 45 11.98 11.48 -9.37
CA ASN A 45 11.19 11.78 -8.17
C ASN A 45 9.82 12.37 -8.51
N SER A 46 9.77 13.29 -9.48
CA SER A 46 8.52 13.86 -9.96
C SER A 46 7.60 12.78 -10.53
N LEU A 47 8.12 11.92 -11.41
CA LEU A 47 7.35 10.82 -12.01
C LEU A 47 6.88 9.80 -10.96
N ILE A 48 7.73 9.48 -9.97
CA ILE A 48 7.35 8.60 -8.85
C ILE A 48 6.17 9.22 -8.09
N LEU A 49 6.23 10.50 -7.74
CA LEU A 49 5.15 11.17 -7.01
C LEU A 49 3.85 11.16 -7.83
N TRP A 50 3.91 11.52 -9.11
CA TRP A 50 2.74 11.50 -10.01
C TRP A 50 2.18 10.10 -10.22
N SER A 51 3.01 9.06 -10.24
CA SER A 51 2.56 7.67 -10.38
C SER A 51 1.65 7.23 -9.23
N THR A 52 1.75 7.84 -8.05
CA THR A 52 0.86 7.52 -6.91
C THR A 52 -0.61 7.83 -7.20
N ALA A 53 -0.90 8.80 -8.07
CA ALA A 53 -2.26 9.12 -8.49
C ALA A 53 -2.95 7.99 -9.28
N LEU A 54 -2.19 7.06 -9.87
CA LEU A 54 -2.72 5.89 -10.58
C LEU A 54 -3.37 4.87 -9.64
N LEU A 55 -3.06 4.92 -8.33
CA LEU A 55 -3.51 3.94 -7.35
C LEU A 55 -5.04 3.82 -7.35
N PHE A 56 -5.75 4.94 -7.25
CA PHE A 56 -7.21 4.93 -7.13
C PHE A 56 -7.91 4.47 -8.42
N PRO A 57 -7.59 4.99 -9.62
CA PRO A 57 -8.13 4.47 -10.88
C PRO A 57 -7.90 2.96 -11.07
N LEU A 58 -6.69 2.48 -10.76
CA LEU A 58 -6.37 1.06 -10.85
C LEU A 58 -7.16 0.24 -9.81
N ALA A 59 -7.39 0.77 -8.62
CA ALA A 59 -8.12 0.07 -7.57
C ALA A 59 -9.58 -0.09 -7.94
N MET A 60 -10.17 0.92 -8.57
CA MET A 60 -11.52 0.84 -9.14
C MET A 60 -11.60 -0.17 -10.26
N PHE A 61 -10.59 -0.22 -11.13
CA PHE A 61 -10.50 -1.22 -12.20
C PHE A 61 -10.39 -2.65 -11.65
N PHE A 62 -9.46 -2.93 -10.74
CA PHE A 62 -9.33 -4.26 -10.13
C PHE A 62 -10.54 -4.62 -9.26
N SER A 63 -11.18 -3.67 -8.60
CA SER A 63 -12.41 -3.94 -7.83
C SER A 63 -13.52 -4.48 -8.73
N LYS A 64 -13.63 -4.01 -9.98
CA LYS A 64 -14.56 -4.58 -10.97
C LYS A 64 -14.18 -6.00 -11.37
N ILE A 65 -12.89 -6.26 -11.66
CA ILE A 65 -12.39 -7.60 -12.02
C ILE A 65 -12.67 -8.61 -10.90
N PHE A 66 -12.31 -8.26 -9.67
CA PHE A 66 -12.43 -9.13 -8.53
C PHE A 66 -13.82 -9.08 -7.88
N LYS A 67 -14.77 -8.29 -8.40
CA LYS A 67 -16.09 -8.08 -7.78
C LYS A 67 -15.98 -7.70 -6.30
N ALA A 68 -15.01 -6.85 -5.96
CA ALA A 68 -14.83 -6.33 -4.61
C ALA A 68 -15.65 -5.04 -4.44
N GLN A 69 -16.33 -4.91 -3.32
CA GLN A 69 -17.05 -3.69 -2.98
C GLN A 69 -16.11 -2.73 -2.25
N TRP A 70 -16.11 -1.45 -2.63
CA TRP A 70 -15.31 -0.43 -1.94
C TRP A 70 -16.15 0.42 -0.98
N LYS A 71 -17.48 0.37 -1.12
CA LYS A 71 -18.47 1.00 -0.24
C LYS A 71 -19.60 0.01 0.06
N ILE A 72 -20.02 -0.04 1.32
CA ILE A 72 -21.13 -0.86 1.82
C ILE A 72 -22.07 0.06 2.60
N ASP A 73 -23.24 0.38 2.02
CA ASP A 73 -24.12 1.41 2.57
C ASP A 73 -24.68 1.04 3.97
N ASP A 74 -24.95 -0.23 4.22
CA ASP A 74 -25.51 -0.72 5.50
C ASP A 74 -24.46 -0.95 6.60
N ASN A 75 -23.18 -0.71 6.31
CA ASN A 75 -22.09 -0.92 7.26
C ASN A 75 -21.51 0.42 7.73
N PRO A 76 -21.71 0.81 9.00
CA PRO A 76 -21.29 2.12 9.51
C PRO A 76 -19.77 2.31 9.50
N LEU A 77 -18.99 1.23 9.44
CA LEU A 77 -17.54 1.30 9.36
C LEU A 77 -17.06 1.56 7.92
N SER A 78 -17.87 1.36 6.88
CA SER A 78 -17.43 1.42 5.48
C SER A 78 -16.75 2.74 5.11
N ILE A 79 -17.19 3.87 5.68
CA ILE A 79 -16.59 5.18 5.40
C ILE A 79 -15.16 5.30 5.96
N LEU A 80 -14.83 4.53 7.00
CA LEU A 80 -13.52 4.60 7.63
C LEU A 80 -12.41 4.17 6.66
N GLY A 81 -12.67 3.24 5.73
CA GLY A 81 -11.70 2.85 4.71
C GLY A 81 -11.25 4.02 3.83
N PHE A 82 -12.13 4.99 3.57
CA PHE A 82 -11.79 6.22 2.85
C PHE A 82 -10.92 7.15 3.69
N TYR A 83 -11.26 7.37 4.96
CA TYR A 83 -10.45 8.20 5.86
C TYR A 83 -9.07 7.60 6.10
N LEU A 84 -8.95 6.28 6.20
CA LEU A 84 -7.65 5.61 6.31
C LEU A 84 -6.78 5.94 5.09
N ASN A 85 -7.32 5.83 3.87
CA ASN A 85 -6.60 6.18 2.65
C ASN A 85 -6.18 7.66 2.63
N ILE A 86 -7.02 8.59 3.09
CA ILE A 86 -6.67 10.01 3.22
C ILE A 86 -5.55 10.21 4.24
N ALA A 87 -5.58 9.49 5.36
CA ALA A 87 -4.59 9.63 6.42
C ALA A 87 -3.16 9.38 5.93
N GLN A 88 -2.97 8.53 4.91
CA GLN A 88 -1.66 8.33 4.30
C GLN A 88 -1.12 9.60 3.61
N LEU A 89 -2.00 10.41 3.02
CA LEU A 89 -1.62 11.64 2.32
C LEU A 89 -1.15 12.73 3.29
N ILE A 90 -1.55 12.66 4.56
CA ILE A 90 -1.08 13.57 5.61
C ILE A 90 0.43 13.41 5.86
N TYR A 91 1.04 12.28 5.47
CA TYR A 91 2.48 12.06 5.56
C TYR A 91 3.25 12.59 4.33
N TYR A 92 2.59 13.07 3.28
CA TYR A 92 3.27 13.63 2.10
C TYR A 92 4.20 14.82 2.39
N PRO A 93 3.98 15.68 3.41
CA PRO A 93 4.98 16.67 3.82
C PRO A 93 6.35 16.06 4.15
N ILE A 94 6.40 14.84 4.71
CA ILE A 94 7.65 14.11 4.96
C ILE A 94 8.31 13.71 3.63
N VAL A 95 7.51 13.22 2.68
CA VAL A 95 7.99 12.84 1.34
C VAL A 95 8.51 14.06 0.57
N ILE A 96 7.80 15.19 0.62
CA ILE A 96 8.22 16.46 0.01
C ILE A 96 9.50 16.98 0.66
N TRP A 97 9.59 16.92 1.99
CA TRP A 97 10.81 17.29 2.70
C TRP A 97 11.99 16.41 2.28
N ALA A 98 11.81 15.09 2.18
CA ALA A 98 12.83 14.16 1.71
C ALA A 98 13.20 14.48 0.25
N MET A 99 12.24 14.76 -0.62
CA MET A 99 12.49 15.16 -2.00
C MET A 99 13.36 16.43 -2.11
N ILE A 100 13.26 17.36 -1.16
CA ILE A 100 14.04 18.61 -1.13
C ILE A 100 15.42 18.40 -0.48
N LYS A 101 15.49 17.65 0.62
CA LYS A 101 16.70 17.56 1.47
C LYS A 101 17.53 16.30 1.26
N ARG A 102 16.89 15.21 0.85
CA ARG A 102 17.46 13.87 0.62
C ARG A 102 16.82 13.25 -0.62
N PRO A 103 16.91 13.90 -1.80
CA PRO A 103 16.13 13.51 -2.99
C PRO A 103 16.35 12.06 -3.41
N GLU A 104 17.57 11.53 -3.25
CA GLU A 104 17.88 10.14 -3.57
C GLU A 104 17.13 9.15 -2.67
N GLU A 105 16.94 9.49 -1.39
CA GLU A 105 16.33 8.61 -0.39
C GLU A 105 14.81 8.71 -0.32
N MET A 106 14.19 9.62 -1.08
CA MET A 106 12.73 9.85 -1.07
C MET A 106 11.92 8.55 -1.19
N ILE A 107 12.38 7.60 -2.03
CA ILE A 107 11.71 6.32 -2.24
C ILE A 107 11.65 5.45 -0.97
N ILE A 108 12.65 5.56 -0.09
CA ILE A 108 12.70 4.83 1.19
C ILE A 108 11.61 5.37 2.13
N PHE A 109 11.48 6.69 2.23
CA PHE A 109 10.42 7.33 3.03
C PHE A 109 9.03 6.92 2.54
N LEU A 110 8.81 6.97 1.23
CA LEU A 110 7.54 6.55 0.62
C LEU A 110 7.24 5.08 0.95
N ALA A 111 8.22 4.19 0.83
CA ALA A 111 8.06 2.76 1.13
C ALA A 111 7.72 2.49 2.60
N MET A 112 8.39 3.18 3.55
CA MET A 112 8.11 3.05 4.98
C MET A 112 6.71 3.58 5.34
N ILE A 113 6.32 4.75 4.81
CA ILE A 113 4.99 5.33 5.01
C ILE A 113 3.91 4.39 4.48
N THR A 114 4.04 3.90 3.24
CA THR A 114 3.09 2.94 2.66
C THR A 114 3.01 1.66 3.48
N SER A 115 4.14 1.13 3.94
CA SER A 115 4.17 -0.07 4.78
C SER A 115 3.46 0.13 6.11
N ALA A 116 3.73 1.24 6.81
CA ALA A 116 3.12 1.57 8.09
C ALA A 116 1.60 1.86 7.97
N HIS A 117 1.18 2.44 6.85
CA HIS A 117 -0.22 2.74 6.56
C HIS A 117 -1.12 1.49 6.57
N PHE A 118 -0.58 0.30 6.32
CA PHE A 118 -1.33 -0.94 6.36
C PHE A 118 -1.75 -1.40 7.78
N PHE A 119 -1.12 -0.89 8.84
CA PHE A 119 -1.42 -1.29 10.22
C PHE A 119 -2.90 -1.14 10.62
N PRO A 120 -3.56 0.03 10.45
CA PRO A 120 -4.97 0.20 10.81
C PRO A 120 -5.92 -0.71 10.04
N TYR A 121 -5.54 -1.19 8.84
CA TYR A 121 -6.37 -2.12 8.08
C TYR A 121 -6.56 -3.47 8.78
N GLY A 122 -5.64 -3.84 9.67
CA GLY A 122 -5.83 -5.03 10.48
C GLY A 122 -6.97 -4.90 11.49
N TRP A 123 -7.16 -3.70 12.05
CA TRP A 123 -8.34 -3.43 12.87
C TRP A 123 -9.59 -3.32 12.00
N TYR A 124 -9.49 -2.65 10.85
CA TYR A 124 -10.61 -2.39 9.93
C TYR A 124 -11.24 -3.68 9.38
N TYR A 125 -10.41 -4.60 8.89
CA TYR A 125 -10.86 -5.89 8.34
C TYR A 125 -10.86 -7.03 9.36
N GLY A 126 -10.57 -6.74 10.63
CA GLY A 126 -10.50 -7.77 11.68
C GLY A 126 -9.50 -8.89 11.34
N THR A 127 -8.30 -8.53 10.89
CA THR A 127 -7.23 -9.49 10.55
C THR A 127 -5.89 -9.07 11.11
N LYS A 128 -5.18 -9.99 11.75
CA LYS A 128 -3.82 -9.72 12.28
C LYS A 128 -2.77 -9.63 11.17
N ILE A 129 -3.07 -10.17 9.97
CA ILE A 129 -2.13 -10.21 8.84
C ILE A 129 -1.64 -8.81 8.49
N PHE A 130 -2.56 -7.85 8.36
CA PHE A 130 -2.21 -6.45 8.09
C PHE A 130 -1.32 -5.85 9.19
N MET A 131 -1.62 -6.09 10.47
CA MET A 131 -0.83 -5.55 11.59
C MET A 131 0.61 -6.09 11.58
N VAL A 132 0.76 -7.41 11.46
CA VAL A 132 2.07 -8.08 11.45
C VAL A 132 2.87 -7.69 10.22
N MET A 133 2.26 -7.76 9.03
CA MET A 133 2.93 -7.43 7.78
C MET A 133 3.31 -5.96 7.71
N SER A 134 2.48 -5.03 8.21
CA SER A 134 2.80 -3.61 8.22
C SER A 134 4.09 -3.31 8.99
N VAL A 135 4.21 -3.85 10.21
CA VAL A 135 5.42 -3.70 11.03
C VAL A 135 6.61 -4.38 10.37
N PHE A 136 6.44 -5.63 9.92
CA PHE A 136 7.49 -6.40 9.27
C PHE A 136 8.03 -5.71 8.01
N MET A 137 7.15 -5.23 7.13
CA MET A 137 7.51 -4.53 5.90
C MET A 137 8.26 -3.23 6.21
N SER A 138 7.74 -2.40 7.12
CA SER A 138 8.36 -1.13 7.48
C SER A 138 9.78 -1.32 8.06
N VAL A 139 9.93 -2.26 9.01
CA VAL A 139 11.24 -2.60 9.58
C VAL A 139 12.17 -3.21 8.54
N SER A 140 11.66 -4.07 7.66
CA SER A 140 12.48 -4.67 6.61
C SER A 140 13.00 -3.63 5.62
N ILE A 141 12.16 -2.66 5.21
CA ILE A 141 12.59 -1.56 4.35
C ILE A 141 13.70 -0.75 5.01
N LEU A 142 13.56 -0.41 6.30
CA LEU A 142 14.62 0.26 7.05
C LEU A 142 15.93 -0.55 7.05
N LEU A 143 15.87 -1.84 7.42
CA LEU A 143 17.06 -2.69 7.51
C LEU A 143 17.74 -2.90 6.16
N VAL A 144 16.97 -3.02 5.09
CA VAL A 144 17.49 -3.09 3.73
C VAL A 144 18.13 -1.76 3.35
N SER A 145 17.44 -0.63 3.55
CA SER A 145 17.91 0.69 3.15
C SER A 145 19.20 1.12 3.84
N LEU A 146 19.42 0.70 5.10
CA LEU A 146 20.66 0.98 5.83
C LEU A 146 21.91 0.36 5.17
N LYS A 147 21.74 -0.61 4.27
CA LYS A 147 22.83 -1.30 3.57
C LYS A 147 22.91 -0.97 2.09
N LEU A 148 21.93 -0.24 1.55
CA LEU A 148 21.89 0.09 0.12
C LEU A 148 22.81 1.27 -0.19
N ALA A 149 23.55 1.14 -1.27
CA ALA A 149 24.18 2.28 -1.93
C ALA A 149 23.16 2.99 -2.83
N LEU A 150 23.41 4.25 -3.16
CA LEU A 150 22.47 5.13 -3.88
C LEU A 150 22.10 4.59 -5.28
N ASP A 151 23.03 3.93 -5.96
CA ASP A 151 22.83 3.26 -7.25
C ASP A 151 21.96 1.99 -7.17
N THR A 152 21.77 1.44 -5.97
CA THR A 152 20.98 0.22 -5.72
C THR A 152 19.58 0.48 -5.16
N LEU A 153 19.14 1.75 -5.10
CA LEU A 153 17.84 2.11 -4.52
C LEU A 153 16.61 1.55 -5.26
N TRP A 154 16.78 1.06 -6.48
CA TRP A 154 15.76 0.28 -7.21
C TRP A 154 15.35 -1.01 -6.49
N VAL A 155 16.16 -1.50 -5.54
CA VAL A 155 15.81 -2.65 -4.69
C VAL A 155 14.59 -2.35 -3.82
N VAL A 156 14.39 -1.09 -3.41
CA VAL A 156 13.26 -0.68 -2.56
C VAL A 156 11.90 -0.99 -3.22
N PRO A 157 11.58 -0.49 -4.43
CA PRO A 157 10.32 -0.84 -5.07
C PRO A 157 10.22 -2.33 -5.42
N ALA A 158 11.32 -3.01 -5.74
CA ALA A 158 11.30 -4.46 -6.00
C ALA A 158 10.87 -5.26 -4.75
N VAL A 159 11.43 -4.91 -3.58
CA VAL A 159 11.04 -5.49 -2.28
C VAL A 159 9.59 -5.17 -1.94
N MET A 160 9.15 -3.93 -2.18
CA MET A 160 7.74 -3.55 -1.97
C MET A 160 6.78 -4.39 -2.81
N ILE A 161 7.08 -4.63 -4.09
CA ILE A 161 6.26 -5.50 -4.94
C ILE A 161 6.19 -6.90 -4.34
N ALA A 162 7.33 -7.49 -3.95
CA ALA A 162 7.36 -8.82 -3.35
C ALA A 162 6.49 -8.89 -2.08
N PHE A 163 6.63 -7.90 -1.19
CA PHE A 163 5.82 -7.83 0.03
C PHE A 163 4.33 -7.65 -0.25
N LEU A 164 3.95 -6.80 -1.20
CA LEU A 164 2.55 -6.61 -1.58
C LEU A 164 1.94 -7.88 -2.16
N ILE A 165 2.68 -8.63 -2.99
CA ILE A 165 2.21 -9.93 -3.51
C ILE A 165 2.02 -10.95 -2.37
N VAL A 166 2.98 -11.04 -1.45
CA VAL A 166 2.84 -11.90 -0.26
C VAL A 166 1.61 -11.50 0.56
N LEU A 167 1.42 -10.20 0.81
CA LEU A 167 0.28 -9.67 1.55
C LEU A 167 -1.05 -10.00 0.86
N VAL A 168 -1.13 -9.84 -0.46
CA VAL A 168 -2.31 -10.23 -1.27
C VAL A 168 -2.63 -11.71 -1.10
N ILE A 169 -1.64 -12.60 -1.20
CA ILE A 169 -1.84 -14.05 -1.06
C ILE A 169 -2.36 -14.40 0.33
N LEU A 170 -1.78 -13.82 1.38
CA LEU A 170 -2.20 -14.06 2.77
C LEU A 170 -3.63 -13.56 3.02
N LEU A 171 -3.95 -12.36 2.56
CA LEU A 171 -5.28 -11.77 2.72
C LEU A 171 -6.35 -12.44 1.86
N TYR A 172 -5.95 -13.00 0.71
CA TYR A 172 -6.82 -13.84 -0.12
C TYR A 172 -7.29 -15.07 0.66
N LYS A 173 -6.33 -15.78 1.27
CA LYS A 173 -6.62 -16.95 2.11
C LYS A 173 -7.49 -16.57 3.32
N ASP A 174 -7.22 -15.42 3.95
CA ASP A 174 -7.97 -14.93 5.10
C ASP A 174 -9.43 -14.60 4.78
N TYR A 175 -9.71 -13.85 3.71
CA TYR A 175 -11.10 -13.53 3.37
C TYR A 175 -11.86 -14.78 2.93
N LYS A 176 -11.21 -15.71 2.20
CA LYS A 176 -11.84 -16.97 1.78
C LYS A 176 -12.23 -17.85 2.97
N LYS A 177 -11.41 -17.85 4.03
CA LYS A 177 -11.74 -18.52 5.29
C LYS A 177 -12.94 -17.89 6.00
N LYS A 178 -13.13 -16.57 5.89
CA LYS A 178 -14.26 -15.85 6.50
C LYS A 178 -15.55 -15.93 5.67
N GLU A 179 -15.43 -16.20 4.37
CA GLU A 179 -16.56 -16.39 3.44
C GLU A 179 -17.19 -17.78 3.55
N ALA A 180 -16.38 -18.79 3.92
CA ALA A 180 -16.80 -20.19 4.11
C ALA A 180 -17.49 -20.41 5.46
#